data_AF-A0A1Q7QTP5-F1
#
_entry.id   AF-A0A1Q7QTP5-F1
#
_cell.length_a   1.000
_cell.length_b   1.000
_cell.length_c   1.000
_cell.angle_alpha   90.00
_cell.angle_beta   90.00
_cell.angle_gamma   90.00
#
_symmetry.space_group_name_H-M   'P 1'
#
loop_
_entity.id
_entity.type
_entity.pdbx_description
1 polymer ?
#
loop_
_entity_poly.entity_id
_entity_poly.type
_entity_poly.pdbx_seq_one_letter_code
_entity_poly.pdbx_strand_id
1 'polypeptide(L)'
;MFTGHFSAATCQQIPTTTTACSGTCYVTETRGPFALFPGFTTSATGINDNWWLYTGGFGSVFPYDSLLYGQFNSAFVSGGAWDQPPCSSSAVPGTASPNYGYACVPAYDSISRTMEFSPCATASGDPSPGQTRTTVTFGNCSSPVALSAQSAGYQTEDMYGKLELWIPIYGPSEQFGYLAKWNTVINSQGLSVPNFFTWLNAHSAGLNSVTQAFAAPTKSLNPYASSTVFDFQTIGVIYDSLGSLNPAQNGQYFDYLASGHSTPCNTNLSIPCDLAHLGYTPPAGTVATVRFSLRPDIFWQSDSVGSAHPARPMTSWDVAFSYITLKATGSFQGGVLSPMIDVHVLDKANFDINLNAIGPFTLLSITAPTIFPGRYWSSTCSGTTWDSDVNAGSVPTSCMAVTNGMSTITFDPLSSAPNNGVATGILIGSSAYECQSAGGIVGGGGCSSTGVQNPPGGGAYTMTRFGCSRVTGNCNAPGANPTSTYFRSAGTLALAIWAGTNGDANHDSVIVGSAAFCFNKAVGTAGCTQWQRGIGNPGTGTPVNVAQVSAVIRFSQDGNFISPFNWLPGIPAACCPFTSNPPVGIQSATPVLFEGTATLNPCSIDSVNGYDC
;
A
#
# COMPACT_ATOMS: atom_id res chain seq x y z
N MET A 1 -5.51 -11.83 24.30
CA MET A 1 -5.00 -10.44 24.21
C MET A 1 -4.66 -10.06 25.62
N PHE A 2 -3.41 -9.74 25.93
CA PHE A 2 -2.95 -9.48 27.30
C PHE A 2 -2.92 -7.98 27.56
N THR A 3 -3.28 -7.54 28.76
CA THR A 3 -3.10 -6.14 29.21
C THR A 3 -2.55 -6.18 30.63
N GLY A 4 -1.60 -5.29 30.96
CA GLY A 4 -1.18 -5.02 32.33
C GLY A 4 -1.60 -3.61 32.70
N HIS A 5 -2.08 -3.41 33.93
CA HIS A 5 -2.43 -2.10 34.45
C HIS A 5 -1.58 -1.87 35.70
N PHE A 6 -0.81 -0.79 35.74
CA PHE A 6 -0.12 -0.37 36.97
C PHE A 6 -0.80 0.90 37.47
N SER A 7 -1.56 0.78 38.55
CA SER A 7 -2.02 1.97 39.26
C SER A 7 -0.86 2.51 40.10
N ALA A 8 -0.39 3.72 39.77
CA ALA A 8 0.72 4.40 40.43
C ALA A 8 0.51 4.70 41.93
N ALA A 9 -0.66 4.40 42.50
CA ALA A 9 -0.96 4.71 43.90
C ALA A 9 -0.22 3.82 44.93
N THR A 10 0.38 2.68 44.54
CA THR A 10 0.99 1.76 45.53
C THR A 10 2.27 1.02 45.14
N CYS A 11 2.72 1.00 43.88
CA CYS A 11 3.94 0.23 43.55
C CYS A 11 5.19 1.14 43.83
N GLN A 12 5.76 1.05 45.05
CA GLN A 12 7.09 1.63 45.37
C GLN A 12 8.18 0.83 44.63
N GLN A 13 9.15 1.54 44.02
CA GLN A 13 10.39 0.93 43.55
C GLN A 13 11.12 0.29 44.75
N ILE A 14 11.41 -1.00 44.68
CA ILE A 14 12.34 -1.66 45.61
C ILE A 14 13.64 -2.00 44.85
N PRO A 15 14.81 -1.55 45.33
CA PRO A 15 16.10 -1.98 44.80
C PRO A 15 16.30 -3.47 45.05
N THR A 16 16.60 -4.21 43.98
CA THR A 16 17.19 -5.55 43.91
C THR A 16 17.35 -6.31 45.24
N THR A 17 16.50 -7.31 45.48
CA THR A 17 16.89 -8.69 45.84
C THR A 17 15.63 -9.54 45.93
N THR A 18 15.79 -10.81 45.60
CA THR A 18 14.79 -11.88 45.54
C THR A 18 13.85 -11.93 46.75
N THR A 19 12.65 -11.33 46.67
CA THR A 19 11.45 -11.78 47.42
C THR A 19 10.19 -11.15 46.84
N ALA A 20 9.12 -11.93 46.78
CA ALA A 20 7.87 -11.67 46.07
C ALA A 20 7.20 -10.32 46.39
N CYS A 21 6.56 -9.72 45.37
CA CYS A 21 5.71 -8.55 45.47
C CYS A 21 4.62 -8.76 46.55
N SER A 22 4.70 -8.01 47.65
CA SER A 22 3.60 -7.90 48.63
C SER A 22 2.87 -6.58 48.41
N GLY A 23 1.91 -6.66 47.49
CA GLY A 23 1.06 -5.57 47.02
C GLY A 23 0.43 -6.07 45.72
N THR A 24 -0.89 -6.00 45.60
CA THR A 24 -1.64 -6.48 44.43
C THR A 24 -1.33 -5.62 43.19
N CYS A 25 -0.10 -5.68 42.66
CA CYS A 25 0.20 -5.32 41.28
C CYS A 25 -0.19 -6.59 40.49
N TYR A 26 -1.44 -6.67 39.98
CA TYR A 26 -1.91 -7.79 39.16
C TYR A 26 -2.13 -7.34 37.72
N VAL A 27 -1.57 -8.10 36.78
CA VAL A 27 -1.81 -7.95 35.35
C VAL A 27 -3.25 -8.42 35.08
N THR A 28 -4.16 -7.49 34.77
CA THR A 28 -5.55 -7.81 34.40
C THR A 28 -5.70 -8.01 32.90
N GLU A 29 -6.08 -9.21 32.47
CA GLU A 29 -6.41 -9.46 31.07
C GLU A 29 -7.72 -8.77 30.67
N THR A 30 -7.66 -7.83 29.73
CA THR A 30 -8.83 -7.27 29.05
C THR A 30 -8.89 -7.84 27.64
N ARG A 31 -9.89 -8.68 27.38
CA ARG A 31 -10.19 -9.18 26.04
C ARG A 31 -11.19 -8.25 25.37
N GLY A 32 -10.81 -7.67 24.26
CA GLY A 32 -11.69 -6.80 23.47
C GLY A 32 -11.04 -6.36 22.17
N PRO A 33 -11.80 -5.76 21.24
CA PRO A 33 -11.24 -5.16 20.04
C PRO A 33 -10.19 -4.11 20.39
N PHE A 34 -9.14 -3.98 19.56
CA PHE A 34 -8.02 -3.08 19.82
C PHE A 34 -8.47 -1.61 20.01
N ALA A 35 -9.60 -1.19 19.44
CA ALA A 35 -10.14 0.16 19.62
C ALA A 35 -10.52 0.49 21.08
N LEU A 36 -10.66 -0.52 21.95
CA LEU A 36 -10.85 -0.35 23.39
C LEU A 36 -9.54 -0.18 24.16
N PHE A 37 -8.39 -0.19 23.48
CA PHE A 37 -7.07 -0.12 24.07
C PHE A 37 -6.51 1.32 23.97
N PRO A 38 -6.48 2.08 25.08
CA PRO A 38 -6.04 3.49 25.06
C PRO A 38 -4.55 3.66 24.78
N GLY A 39 -3.72 2.66 25.12
CA GLY A 39 -2.25 2.76 24.99
C GLY A 39 -1.70 2.65 23.56
N PHE A 40 -2.53 2.29 22.57
CA PHE A 40 -2.13 2.17 21.15
C PHE A 40 -2.38 3.46 20.38
N THR A 41 -2.80 4.51 21.08
CA THR A 41 -2.88 5.87 20.55
C THR A 41 -1.81 6.69 21.26
N THR A 42 -0.81 7.14 20.51
CA THR A 42 0.20 8.07 21.01
C THR A 42 -0.40 9.47 21.10
N SER A 43 0.27 10.37 21.82
CA SER A 43 -0.15 11.77 21.90
C SER A 43 0.85 12.67 21.17
N ALA A 44 0.31 13.67 20.47
CA ALA A 44 1.08 14.74 19.86
C ALA A 44 1.27 15.94 20.82
N THR A 45 1.08 15.74 22.13
CA THR A 45 1.22 16.80 23.16
C THR A 45 1.87 16.31 24.47
N GLY A 46 2.11 15.01 24.62
CA GLY A 46 2.64 14.43 25.85
C GLY A 46 2.89 12.93 25.74
N ILE A 47 3.50 12.36 26.79
CA ILE A 47 3.61 10.90 26.96
C ILE A 47 2.33 10.42 27.67
N ASN A 48 1.76 9.31 27.20
CA ASN A 48 0.63 8.69 27.88
C ASN A 48 1.15 7.82 29.03
N ASP A 49 0.87 8.22 30.27
CA ASP A 49 1.29 7.47 31.47
C ASP A 49 0.55 6.13 31.62
N ASN A 50 -0.52 5.90 30.85
CA ASN A 50 -1.19 4.61 30.79
C ASN A 50 -0.44 3.71 29.80
N TRP A 51 0.43 2.86 30.34
CA TRP A 51 1.10 1.84 29.55
C TRP A 51 0.21 0.61 29.45
N TRP A 52 -0.21 0.33 28.23
CA TRP A 52 -0.86 -0.90 27.89
C TRP A 52 0.05 -1.66 26.93
N LEU A 53 0.14 -2.98 27.07
CA LEU A 53 0.89 -3.83 26.16
C LEU A 53 -0.08 -4.42 25.13
N TYR A 54 0.06 -4.05 23.87
CA TYR A 54 -0.66 -4.74 22.80
C TYR A 54 0.05 -6.08 22.57
N THR A 55 -0.63 -7.12 22.10
CA THR A 55 0.03 -8.41 21.76
C THR A 55 -0.45 -8.97 20.43
N GLY A 56 -1.10 -8.14 19.60
CA GLY A 56 -1.48 -8.52 18.24
C GLY A 56 -0.29 -8.30 17.31
N GLY A 57 0.07 -9.33 16.55
CA GLY A 57 1.15 -9.22 15.57
C GLY A 57 0.72 -8.41 14.35
N PHE A 58 1.72 -7.79 13.70
CA PHE A 58 1.68 -7.56 12.26
C PHE A 58 2.48 -8.69 11.61
N GLY A 59 2.14 -9.03 10.36
CA GLY A 59 2.57 -10.25 9.67
C GLY A 59 4.06 -10.59 9.82
N SER A 60 4.33 -11.87 10.08
CA SER A 60 5.68 -12.41 10.20
C SER A 60 6.40 -12.41 8.85
N VAL A 61 7.63 -11.89 8.82
CA VAL A 61 8.59 -12.17 7.75
C VAL A 61 9.83 -12.79 8.38
N PHE A 62 10.09 -14.05 8.03
CA PHE A 62 11.34 -14.73 8.33
C PHE A 62 12.38 -14.32 7.26
N PRO A 63 13.66 -14.08 7.58
CA PRO A 63 14.37 -14.53 8.79
C PRO A 63 14.37 -13.56 9.98
N TYR A 64 13.88 -12.33 9.82
CA TYR A 64 13.83 -11.32 10.87
C TYR A 64 12.66 -10.38 10.61
N ASP A 65 11.92 -10.15 11.68
CA ASP A 65 10.64 -9.46 11.66
C ASP A 65 10.79 -7.98 11.21
N SER A 66 10.11 -7.57 10.14
CA SER A 66 10.14 -6.19 9.63
C SER A 66 9.65 -5.18 10.67
N LEU A 67 8.94 -5.65 11.70
CA LEU A 67 8.53 -4.85 12.84
C LEU A 67 9.68 -4.41 13.73
N LEU A 68 10.83 -5.09 13.71
CA LEU A 68 11.97 -4.75 14.58
C LEU A 68 12.49 -3.33 14.31
N TYR A 69 12.67 -2.96 13.04
CA TYR A 69 13.02 -1.59 12.71
C TYR A 69 11.80 -0.68 12.86
N GLY A 70 10.69 -1.01 12.20
CA GLY A 70 9.55 -0.11 12.05
C GLY A 70 8.77 0.20 13.34
N GLN A 71 8.77 -0.68 14.35
CA GLN A 71 7.97 -0.51 15.56
C GLN A 71 8.77 -0.18 16.82
N PHE A 72 10.07 -0.49 16.89
CA PHE A 72 10.83 -0.35 18.13
C PHE A 72 11.99 0.63 18.05
N ASN A 73 12.37 1.07 16.85
CA ASN A 73 13.42 2.07 16.71
C ASN A 73 12.95 3.42 17.28
N SER A 74 13.84 4.10 18.01
CA SER A 74 13.57 5.38 18.65
C SER A 74 13.22 6.50 17.67
N ALA A 75 13.56 6.36 16.38
CA ALA A 75 13.15 7.30 15.34
C ALA A 75 11.63 7.34 15.11
N PHE A 76 10.90 6.32 15.56
CA PHE A 76 9.46 6.16 15.33
C PHE A 76 8.60 6.42 16.57
N VAL A 77 9.16 6.99 17.63
CA VAL A 77 8.36 7.45 18.79
C VAL A 77 7.61 8.73 18.44
N SER A 78 6.55 9.03 19.19
CA SER A 78 5.94 10.38 19.14
C SER A 78 6.84 11.36 19.88
N GLY A 79 7.56 12.20 19.13
CA GLY A 79 8.46 13.22 19.67
C GLY A 79 7.77 14.55 20.02
N GLY A 80 8.49 15.49 20.63
CA GLY A 80 8.00 16.86 20.86
C GLY A 80 8.71 17.58 22.00
N ALA A 81 8.15 18.70 22.45
CA ALA A 81 8.70 19.48 23.57
C ALA A 81 8.66 18.70 24.91
N TRP A 82 7.83 17.66 25.00
CA TRP A 82 7.68 16.79 26.17
C TRP A 82 8.65 15.61 26.21
N ASP A 83 9.30 15.29 25.10
CA ASP A 83 10.28 14.19 25.00
C ASP A 83 11.69 14.77 25.16
N GLN A 84 12.12 15.03 26.40
CA GLN A 84 13.41 15.68 26.69
C GLN A 84 14.24 14.90 27.74
N PRO A 85 15.47 14.46 27.41
CA PRO A 85 16.09 14.52 26.08
C PRO A 85 15.34 13.64 25.07
N PRO A 86 15.21 14.05 23.80
CA PRO A 86 14.43 13.30 22.83
C PRO A 86 15.07 11.95 22.54
N CYS A 87 14.24 10.92 22.37
CA CYS A 87 14.71 9.59 22.04
C CYS A 87 15.43 9.54 20.69
N SER A 88 15.03 10.40 19.75
CA SER A 88 15.69 10.63 18.48
C SER A 88 15.42 12.04 17.98
N SER A 89 16.40 12.66 17.33
CA SER A 89 16.19 13.93 16.62
C SER A 89 15.27 13.80 15.41
N SER A 90 15.01 12.58 14.96
CA SER A 90 14.11 12.28 13.85
C SER A 90 12.66 12.02 14.29
N ALA A 91 12.40 11.95 15.60
CA ALA A 91 11.07 11.72 16.13
C ALA A 91 10.17 12.94 15.88
N VAL A 92 8.93 12.69 15.45
CA VAL A 92 7.96 13.72 15.08
C VAL A 92 6.70 13.54 15.94
N PRO A 93 6.08 14.62 16.45
CA PRO A 93 4.80 14.53 17.15
C PRO A 93 3.71 13.87 16.29
N GLY A 94 3.07 12.83 16.81
CA GLY A 94 2.01 12.10 16.10
C GLY A 94 1.08 11.31 17.02
N THR A 95 -0.13 11.01 16.53
CA THR A 95 -1.15 10.24 17.29
C THR A 95 -1.22 8.75 16.93
N ALA A 96 -0.35 8.32 16.00
CA ALA A 96 -0.30 6.98 15.45
C ALA A 96 1.15 6.52 15.21
N SER A 97 2.10 7.00 16.02
CA SER A 97 3.51 6.68 15.84
C SER A 97 3.76 5.18 16.03
N PRO A 98 4.54 4.51 15.16
CA PRO A 98 4.76 3.07 15.23
C PRO A 98 5.34 2.58 16.56
N ASN A 99 6.32 3.30 17.12
CA ASN A 99 6.88 3.02 18.44
C ASN A 99 6.02 3.65 19.53
N TYR A 100 4.83 3.07 19.72
CA TYR A 100 3.85 3.52 20.71
C TYR A 100 4.28 3.19 22.15
N GLY A 101 5.22 2.27 22.32
CA GLY A 101 5.78 1.90 23.63
C GLY A 101 6.84 2.87 24.15
N TYR A 102 7.22 3.89 23.36
CA TYR A 102 8.29 4.84 23.70
C TYR A 102 9.61 4.13 24.05
N ALA A 103 9.96 3.07 23.29
CA ALA A 103 11.23 2.38 23.44
C ALA A 103 12.37 3.27 22.92
N CYS A 104 13.30 3.64 23.79
CA CYS A 104 14.37 4.60 23.49
C CYS A 104 15.74 4.00 23.79
N VAL A 105 16.23 3.14 22.90
CA VAL A 105 17.44 2.32 23.14
C VAL A 105 18.46 2.50 22.01
N PRO A 106 19.46 3.39 22.16
CA PRO A 106 20.41 3.71 21.10
C PRO A 106 21.19 2.50 20.53
N ALA A 107 21.51 1.52 21.38
CA ALA A 107 22.17 0.29 20.95
C ALA A 107 21.28 -0.56 20.03
N TYR A 108 19.97 -0.62 20.31
CA TYR A 108 18.99 -1.26 19.44
C TYR A 108 18.83 -0.48 18.12
N ASP A 109 18.78 0.85 18.20
CA ASP A 109 18.59 1.70 17.02
C ASP A 109 19.70 1.53 15.99
N SER A 110 20.95 1.43 16.45
CA SER A 110 22.10 1.26 15.57
C SER A 110 22.04 -0.07 14.81
N ILE A 111 21.68 -1.16 15.48
CA ILE A 111 21.69 -2.51 14.88
C ILE A 111 20.44 -2.71 14.01
N SER A 112 19.27 -2.29 14.46
CA SER A 112 18.03 -2.34 13.66
C SER A 112 18.11 -1.48 12.40
N ARG A 113 18.78 -0.32 12.45
CA ARG A 113 19.06 0.47 11.24
C ARG A 113 20.02 -0.25 10.29
N THR A 114 21.02 -0.95 10.83
CA THR A 114 21.95 -1.77 10.02
C THR A 114 21.22 -2.94 9.36
N MET A 115 20.27 -3.55 10.06
CA MET A 115 19.39 -4.59 9.51
C MET A 115 18.59 -4.08 8.31
N GLU A 116 17.95 -2.91 8.43
CA GLU A 116 17.10 -2.36 7.37
C GLU A 116 17.91 -1.88 6.15
N PHE A 117 19.04 -1.20 6.38
CA PHE A 117 19.80 -0.50 5.34
C PHE A 117 21.19 -1.09 5.07
N SER A 118 21.41 -2.36 5.42
CA SER A 118 22.63 -3.07 5.06
C SER A 118 22.85 -3.05 3.54
N PRO A 119 24.09 -2.99 3.03
CA PRO A 119 24.37 -3.08 1.59
C PRO A 119 23.96 -4.42 0.95
N CYS A 120 23.84 -5.48 1.74
CA CYS A 120 23.51 -6.82 1.27
C CYS A 120 22.55 -7.54 2.23
N ALA A 121 21.68 -8.37 1.67
CA ALA A 121 20.74 -9.17 2.46
C ALA A 121 21.48 -10.25 3.27
N THR A 122 22.37 -10.99 2.60
CA THR A 122 23.13 -12.07 3.19
C THR A 122 24.62 -12.01 2.83
N ALA A 123 25.43 -12.67 3.63
CA ALA A 123 26.87 -12.81 3.49
C ALA A 123 27.35 -14.18 3.99
N SER A 124 28.55 -14.59 3.56
CA SER A 124 29.19 -15.78 4.12
C SER A 124 29.44 -15.60 5.62
N GLY A 125 29.07 -16.60 6.41
CA GLY A 125 29.17 -16.56 7.87
C GLY A 125 27.89 -16.10 8.58
N ASP A 126 26.82 -15.78 7.86
CA ASP A 126 25.53 -15.43 8.46
C ASP A 126 24.94 -16.55 9.36
N PRO A 127 24.10 -16.17 10.34
CA PRO A 127 23.37 -17.12 11.17
C PRO A 127 22.58 -18.13 10.34
N SER A 128 22.63 -19.40 10.71
CA SER A 128 21.91 -20.49 10.05
C SER A 128 21.08 -21.31 11.06
N PRO A 129 19.96 -21.93 10.62
CA PRO A 129 19.14 -22.75 11.50
C PRO A 129 19.95 -23.85 12.22
N GLY A 130 19.69 -24.04 13.51
CA GLY A 130 20.37 -25.04 14.34
C GLY A 130 21.62 -24.54 15.08
N GLN A 131 22.05 -23.29 14.85
CA GLN A 131 23.08 -22.66 15.66
C GLN A 131 22.53 -22.21 17.03
N THR A 132 23.38 -22.29 18.05
CA THR A 132 23.12 -21.80 19.41
C THR A 132 23.71 -20.41 19.60
N ARG A 133 23.34 -19.70 20.68
CA ARG A 133 23.93 -18.40 21.06
C ARG A 133 25.47 -18.43 21.16
N THR A 134 26.07 -19.58 21.44
CA THR A 134 27.54 -19.73 21.54
C THR A 134 28.22 -20.13 20.24
N THR A 135 27.47 -20.59 19.24
CA THR A 135 28.01 -21.07 17.96
C THR A 135 27.57 -20.23 16.76
N VAL A 136 26.71 -19.23 16.99
CA VAL A 136 26.25 -18.32 15.94
C VAL A 136 27.43 -17.50 15.42
N THR A 137 27.49 -17.35 14.10
CA THR A 137 28.48 -16.54 13.40
C THR A 137 27.78 -15.38 12.72
N PHE A 138 28.53 -14.35 12.35
CA PHE A 138 28.00 -13.17 11.67
C PHE A 138 28.83 -12.86 10.42
N GLY A 139 28.15 -12.67 9.30
CA GLY A 139 28.71 -12.34 8.00
C GLY A 139 28.66 -10.84 7.70
N ASN A 140 29.64 -10.37 6.93
CA ASN A 140 29.71 -9.01 6.43
C ASN A 140 29.56 -8.97 4.90
N CYS A 141 28.87 -7.95 4.40
CA CYS A 141 28.87 -7.56 3.00
C CYS A 141 30.30 -7.29 2.51
N SER A 142 30.54 -7.55 1.22
CA SER A 142 31.87 -7.40 0.62
C SER A 142 32.21 -5.95 0.26
N SER A 143 31.21 -5.13 -0.08
CA SER A 143 31.40 -3.73 -0.44
C SER A 143 30.11 -2.92 -0.30
N PRO A 144 30.08 -1.87 0.56
CA PRO A 144 31.04 -1.62 1.63
C PRO A 144 31.05 -2.76 2.65
N VAL A 145 32.16 -2.88 3.40
CA VAL A 145 32.28 -3.88 4.47
C VAL A 145 31.43 -3.46 5.65
N ALA A 146 30.27 -4.09 5.78
CA ALA A 146 29.29 -3.86 6.84
C ALA A 146 28.57 -5.16 7.17
N LEU A 147 27.94 -5.26 8.34
CA LEU A 147 27.15 -6.43 8.73
C LEU A 147 26.04 -6.67 7.69
N SER A 148 25.81 -7.92 7.29
CA SER A 148 24.67 -8.25 6.42
C SER A 148 23.35 -7.96 7.13
N ALA A 149 22.26 -7.82 6.36
CA ALA A 149 20.93 -7.63 6.95
C ALA A 149 20.56 -8.81 7.85
N GLN A 150 20.93 -10.04 7.47
CA GLN A 150 20.65 -11.25 8.24
C GLN A 150 21.40 -11.33 9.56
N SER A 151 22.69 -10.99 9.54
CA SER A 151 23.47 -10.94 10.76
C SER A 151 23.00 -9.82 11.69
N ALA A 152 22.66 -8.65 11.14
CA ALA A 152 22.11 -7.54 11.91
C ALA A 152 20.71 -7.85 12.47
N GLY A 153 19.86 -8.55 11.72
CA GLY A 153 18.53 -8.96 12.17
C GLY A 153 18.59 -9.89 13.37
N TYR A 154 19.46 -10.91 13.32
CA TYR A 154 19.66 -11.80 14.46
C TYR A 154 20.14 -11.03 15.71
N GLN A 155 21.08 -10.11 15.56
CA GLN A 155 21.54 -9.27 16.68
C GLN A 155 20.45 -8.34 17.20
N THR A 156 19.58 -7.86 16.31
CA THR A 156 18.43 -7.03 16.67
C THR A 156 17.42 -7.83 17.50
N GLU A 157 17.11 -9.06 17.10
CA GLU A 157 16.24 -9.96 17.87
C GLU A 157 16.82 -10.35 19.24
N ASP A 158 18.11 -10.66 19.30
CA ASP A 158 18.79 -10.97 20.57
C ASP A 158 18.80 -9.75 21.51
N MET A 159 19.03 -8.54 20.98
CA MET A 159 18.95 -7.31 21.76
C MET A 159 17.51 -7.02 22.21
N TYR A 160 16.53 -7.21 21.33
CA TYR A 160 15.11 -7.09 21.63
C TYR A 160 14.70 -7.99 22.81
N GLY A 161 15.09 -9.26 22.74
CA GLY A 161 14.81 -10.26 23.78
C GLY A 161 15.51 -9.94 25.11
N LYS A 162 16.76 -9.45 25.08
CA LYS A 162 17.50 -9.04 26.29
C LYS A 162 16.88 -7.85 27.02
N LEU A 163 16.26 -6.94 26.27
CA LEU A 163 15.63 -5.74 26.80
C LEU A 163 14.18 -5.98 27.25
N GLU A 164 13.64 -7.18 26.99
CA GLU A 164 12.24 -7.53 27.30
C GLU A 164 11.24 -6.48 26.80
N LEU A 165 11.53 -5.84 25.66
CA LEU A 165 10.69 -4.77 25.10
C LEU A 165 9.25 -5.24 24.88
N TRP A 166 9.05 -6.56 24.73
CA TRP A 166 7.76 -7.22 24.64
C TRP A 166 7.87 -8.70 25.02
N ILE A 167 6.77 -9.30 25.47
CA ILE A 167 6.66 -10.75 25.68
C ILE A 167 5.95 -11.35 24.45
N PRO A 168 6.67 -11.98 23.51
CA PRO A 168 6.04 -12.58 22.34
C PRO A 168 5.25 -13.82 22.77
N ILE A 169 3.93 -13.69 22.91
CA ILE A 169 3.01 -14.82 22.97
C ILE A 169 2.56 -15.07 21.54
N TYR A 170 3.36 -15.82 20.78
CA TYR A 170 3.09 -16.08 19.37
C TYR A 170 2.47 -17.46 19.14
N GLY A 171 1.44 -17.50 18.30
CA GLY A 171 1.07 -18.65 17.50
C GLY A 171 1.18 -18.23 16.02
N PRO A 172 1.88 -18.97 15.15
CA PRO A 172 2.10 -18.59 13.74
C PRO A 172 0.88 -18.84 12.84
N SER A 173 -0.32 -18.95 13.42
CA SER A 173 -1.55 -19.28 12.69
C SER A 173 -2.55 -18.15 12.85
N GLU A 174 -2.79 -17.45 11.75
CA GLU A 174 -3.96 -16.61 11.58
C GLU A 174 -5.04 -17.44 10.88
N GLN A 175 -6.26 -17.42 11.41
CA GLN A 175 -7.42 -18.09 10.81
C GLN A 175 -8.46 -17.04 10.47
N PHE A 176 -8.79 -16.94 9.19
CA PHE A 176 -9.84 -16.03 8.71
C PHE A 176 -11.05 -16.85 8.27
N GLY A 177 -12.22 -16.43 8.75
CA GLY A 177 -13.50 -16.96 8.29
C GLY A 177 -14.06 -16.13 7.15
N TYR A 178 -14.61 -16.79 6.13
CA TYR A 178 -15.43 -16.16 5.10
C TYR A 178 -16.70 -17.00 4.90
N LEU A 179 -17.74 -16.39 4.33
CA LEU A 179 -19.03 -17.05 4.18
C LEU A 179 -18.94 -18.24 3.22
N ALA A 180 -19.73 -19.28 3.50
CA ALA A 180 -19.89 -20.40 2.57
C ALA A 180 -20.36 -19.89 1.19
N LYS A 181 -19.86 -20.50 0.11
CA LYS A 181 -20.14 -20.18 -1.30
C LYS A 181 -19.37 -19.01 -1.91
N TRP A 182 -18.36 -18.47 -1.23
CA TRP A 182 -17.33 -17.71 -1.92
C TRP A 182 -16.59 -18.61 -2.91
N ASN A 183 -16.45 -18.14 -4.15
CA ASN A 183 -15.63 -18.75 -5.19
C ASN A 183 -14.43 -17.84 -5.49
N THR A 184 -13.43 -18.37 -6.20
CA THR A 184 -12.25 -17.62 -6.69
C THR A 184 -11.49 -16.83 -5.59
N VAL A 185 -11.46 -17.39 -4.38
CA VAL A 185 -10.76 -16.83 -3.22
C VAL A 185 -9.24 -17.03 -3.38
N ILE A 186 -8.48 -15.95 -3.25
CA ILE A 186 -7.01 -15.96 -3.40
C ILE A 186 -6.38 -15.90 -2.01
N ASN A 187 -6.00 -17.06 -1.46
CA ASN A 187 -5.31 -17.10 -0.18
C ASN A 187 -3.87 -16.61 -0.35
N SER A 188 -3.61 -15.35 0.01
CA SER A 188 -2.28 -14.75 -0.14
C SER A 188 -1.34 -15.23 0.96
N GLN A 189 -0.09 -15.54 0.59
CA GLN A 189 0.94 -15.94 1.53
C GLN A 189 1.23 -14.82 2.55
N GLY A 190 0.96 -15.05 3.83
CA GLY A 190 1.23 -14.09 4.92
C GLY A 190 0.12 -13.06 5.18
N LEU A 191 -0.85 -12.88 4.28
CA LEU A 191 -1.99 -11.96 4.45
C LEU A 191 -3.36 -12.67 4.48
N SER A 192 -3.37 -13.95 4.10
CA SER A 192 -4.55 -14.80 3.99
C SER A 192 -5.67 -14.21 3.09
N VAL A 193 -6.94 -14.45 3.42
CA VAL A 193 -8.14 -14.04 2.66
C VAL A 193 -8.39 -12.51 2.60
N PRO A 194 -8.17 -11.69 3.66
CA PRO A 194 -8.40 -10.24 3.61
C PRO A 194 -7.28 -9.52 2.85
N ASN A 195 -7.25 -9.72 1.53
CA ASN A 195 -6.30 -9.07 0.65
C ASN A 195 -7.01 -8.52 -0.58
N PHE A 196 -6.38 -7.50 -1.17
CA PHE A 196 -6.88 -6.80 -2.36
C PHE A 196 -7.28 -7.76 -3.50
N PHE A 197 -6.45 -8.77 -3.79
CA PHE A 197 -6.68 -9.69 -4.91
C PHE A 197 -7.87 -10.62 -4.66
N THR A 198 -8.09 -11.07 -3.42
CA THR A 198 -9.31 -11.78 -3.06
C THR A 198 -10.52 -10.89 -3.30
N TRP A 199 -10.54 -9.66 -2.83
CA TRP A 199 -11.71 -8.80 -2.99
C TRP A 199 -12.00 -8.50 -4.46
N LEU A 200 -10.97 -8.29 -5.27
CA LEU A 200 -11.10 -8.06 -6.70
C LEU A 200 -11.73 -9.25 -7.45
N ASN A 201 -11.44 -10.49 -7.04
CA ASN A 201 -11.78 -11.70 -7.80
C ASN A 201 -12.87 -12.56 -7.17
N ALA A 202 -13.07 -12.49 -5.86
CA ALA A 202 -14.01 -13.34 -5.16
C ALA A 202 -15.44 -12.94 -5.49
N HIS A 203 -16.29 -13.95 -5.65
CA HIS A 203 -17.72 -13.76 -5.88
C HIS A 203 -18.53 -14.82 -5.14
N SER A 204 -19.80 -14.51 -4.90
CA SER A 204 -20.75 -15.46 -4.32
C SER A 204 -21.78 -15.84 -5.38
N ALA A 205 -21.99 -17.14 -5.59
CA ALA A 205 -22.92 -17.62 -6.62
C ALA A 205 -24.34 -17.07 -6.39
N GLY A 206 -24.88 -16.36 -7.39
CA GLY A 206 -26.21 -15.74 -7.33
C GLY A 206 -26.29 -14.44 -6.54
N LEU A 207 -25.17 -13.85 -6.11
CA LEU A 207 -25.11 -12.56 -5.40
C LEU A 207 -24.17 -11.58 -6.11
N ASN A 208 -24.51 -10.28 -6.02
CA ASN A 208 -23.72 -9.19 -6.58
C ASN A 208 -22.75 -8.57 -5.55
N SER A 209 -22.51 -9.26 -4.44
CA SER A 209 -21.69 -8.77 -3.34
C SER A 209 -20.99 -9.91 -2.61
N VAL A 210 -19.83 -9.61 -2.03
CA VAL A 210 -19.16 -10.45 -1.04
C VAL A 210 -19.19 -9.75 0.32
N THR A 211 -19.29 -10.53 1.40
CA THR A 211 -19.33 -10.00 2.77
C THR A 211 -18.26 -10.68 3.62
N GLN A 212 -17.33 -9.88 4.13
CA GLN A 212 -16.28 -10.32 5.04
C GLN A 212 -16.50 -9.72 6.42
N ALA A 213 -16.33 -10.54 7.45
CA ALA A 213 -16.32 -10.09 8.83
C ALA A 213 -14.88 -9.85 9.29
N PHE A 214 -14.68 -8.77 10.04
CA PHE A 214 -13.43 -8.47 10.74
C PHE A 214 -13.59 -8.72 12.24
N ALA A 215 -12.49 -9.07 12.91
CA ALA A 215 -12.50 -9.34 14.34
C ALA A 215 -12.60 -8.08 15.21
N ALA A 216 -12.37 -6.89 14.62
CA ALA A 216 -12.50 -5.60 15.28
C ALA A 216 -12.91 -4.50 14.27
N PRO A 217 -13.53 -3.40 14.74
CA PRO A 217 -13.81 -2.24 13.90
C PRO A 217 -12.53 -1.48 13.54
N THR A 218 -12.60 -0.59 12.55
CA THR A 218 -11.53 0.37 12.24
C THR A 218 -11.37 1.40 13.36
N LYS A 219 -10.14 1.83 13.61
CA LYS A 219 -9.82 2.99 14.46
C LYS A 219 -9.96 4.28 13.69
N SER A 220 -9.49 4.29 12.45
CA SER A 220 -9.46 5.48 11.62
C SER A 220 -9.37 5.10 10.14
N LEU A 221 -10.13 5.80 9.29
CA LEU A 221 -9.97 5.77 7.83
C LEU A 221 -9.12 6.93 7.32
N ASN A 222 -8.68 7.83 8.21
CA ASN A 222 -7.73 8.89 7.90
C ASN A 222 -6.30 8.31 7.72
N PRO A 223 -5.67 8.43 6.53
CA PRO A 223 -4.33 7.89 6.25
C PRO A 223 -3.25 8.32 7.25
N TYR A 224 -3.38 9.48 7.90
CA TYR A 224 -2.42 9.94 8.91
C TYR A 224 -2.56 9.24 10.27
N ALA A 225 -3.75 8.74 10.59
CA ALA A 225 -4.10 8.18 11.89
C ALA A 225 -4.42 6.67 11.86
N SER A 226 -4.62 6.09 10.67
CA SER A 226 -4.75 4.65 10.45
C SER A 226 -3.47 3.93 10.88
N SER A 227 -3.60 2.91 11.71
CA SER A 227 -2.44 2.24 12.34
C SER A 227 -2.67 0.77 12.63
N THR A 228 -3.75 0.18 12.11
CA THR A 228 -4.08 -1.24 12.33
C THR A 228 -4.30 -1.99 11.05
N VAL A 229 -4.17 -3.32 11.12
CA VAL A 229 -4.46 -4.20 9.98
C VAL A 229 -5.88 -3.99 9.44
N PHE A 230 -6.88 -3.72 10.29
CA PHE A 230 -8.27 -3.48 9.86
C PHE A 230 -8.44 -2.12 9.18
N ASP A 231 -7.73 -1.10 9.65
CA ASP A 231 -7.69 0.20 8.97
C ASP A 231 -7.12 0.02 7.56
N PHE A 232 -5.93 -0.58 7.44
CA PHE A 232 -5.24 -0.79 6.16
C PHE A 232 -5.99 -1.76 5.22
N GLN A 233 -6.68 -2.76 5.76
CA GLN A 233 -7.60 -3.61 5.00
C GLN A 233 -8.79 -2.82 4.42
N THR A 234 -9.26 -1.79 5.13
CA THR A 234 -10.40 -0.98 4.68
C THR A 234 -9.99 0.16 3.76
N ILE A 235 -8.91 0.88 4.08
CA ILE A 235 -8.43 1.99 3.25
C ILE A 235 -7.66 1.50 2.02
N GLY A 236 -7.03 0.31 2.08
CA GLY A 236 -6.29 -0.29 0.95
C GLY A 236 -7.16 -0.82 -0.19
N VAL A 237 -8.49 -0.79 -0.05
CA VAL A 237 -9.42 -0.98 -1.17
C VAL A 237 -9.92 0.33 -1.78
N ILE A 238 -9.58 1.47 -1.15
CA ILE A 238 -9.96 2.82 -1.60
C ILE A 238 -8.74 3.55 -2.17
N TYR A 239 -7.64 3.56 -1.43
CA TYR A 239 -6.35 4.11 -1.86
C TYR A 239 -5.44 2.99 -2.35
N ASP A 240 -4.66 3.29 -3.38
CA ASP A 240 -3.58 2.41 -3.84
C ASP A 240 -2.22 2.91 -3.32
N SER A 241 -1.19 2.10 -3.53
CA SER A 241 0.22 2.36 -3.23
C SER A 241 1.08 2.27 -4.50
N LEU A 242 2.30 2.82 -4.50
CA LEU A 242 3.16 2.80 -5.70
C LEU A 242 3.45 1.40 -6.22
N GLY A 243 3.62 0.45 -5.30
CA GLY A 243 3.88 -0.95 -5.60
C GLY A 243 3.09 -1.90 -4.71
N SER A 244 3.11 -3.18 -5.07
CA SER A 244 2.43 -4.25 -4.33
C SER A 244 3.30 -5.50 -4.28
N LEU A 245 3.03 -6.35 -3.29
CA LEU A 245 3.59 -7.71 -3.24
C LEU A 245 2.78 -8.67 -4.09
N ASN A 246 3.47 -9.64 -4.70
CA ASN A 246 2.83 -10.76 -5.38
C ASN A 246 2.05 -11.59 -4.34
N PRO A 247 0.73 -11.76 -4.51
CA PRO A 247 -0.08 -12.48 -3.54
C PRO A 247 0.28 -13.97 -3.44
N ALA A 248 0.80 -14.56 -4.52
CA ALA A 248 1.21 -15.97 -4.57
C ALA A 248 2.64 -16.19 -4.08
N GLN A 249 3.47 -15.15 -4.09
CA GLN A 249 4.88 -15.20 -3.67
C GLN A 249 5.26 -13.87 -3.01
N ASN A 250 5.01 -13.75 -1.71
CA ASN A 250 5.15 -12.49 -0.95
C ASN A 250 6.57 -11.85 -0.97
N GLY A 251 7.59 -12.56 -1.47
CA GLY A 251 8.93 -12.04 -1.72
C GLY A 251 9.14 -11.35 -3.06
N GLN A 252 8.11 -11.26 -3.91
CA GLN A 252 8.18 -10.56 -5.18
C GLN A 252 7.44 -9.24 -5.11
N TYR A 253 8.19 -8.17 -5.33
CA TYR A 253 7.67 -6.84 -5.59
C TYR A 253 7.23 -6.71 -7.05
N PHE A 254 6.13 -6.03 -7.30
CA PHE A 254 5.82 -5.49 -8.62
C PHE A 254 5.28 -4.06 -8.55
N ASP A 255 5.63 -3.24 -9.54
CA ASP A 255 5.10 -1.89 -9.65
C ASP A 255 3.58 -1.91 -9.87
N TYR A 256 2.88 -1.06 -9.13
CA TYR A 256 1.42 -1.06 -9.06
C TYR A 256 0.83 0.19 -9.69
N LEU A 257 0.95 1.34 -9.02
CA LEU A 257 0.64 2.65 -9.61
C LEU A 257 1.80 3.20 -10.44
N ALA A 258 3.01 2.68 -10.23
CA ALA A 258 4.11 2.89 -11.16
C ALA A 258 3.99 1.92 -12.35
N SER A 259 4.34 2.38 -13.55
CA SER A 259 4.56 1.53 -14.73
C SER A 259 6.00 0.97 -14.75
N GLY A 260 6.90 1.58 -13.98
CA GLY A 260 8.27 1.11 -13.81
C GLY A 260 9.05 2.00 -12.87
N HIS A 261 10.24 1.51 -12.50
CA HIS A 261 11.21 2.28 -11.74
C HIS A 261 12.64 2.02 -12.21
N SER A 262 13.55 2.92 -11.85
CA SER A 262 14.99 2.79 -12.06
C SER A 262 15.76 3.39 -10.89
N THR A 263 17.02 3.03 -10.75
CA THR A 263 17.91 3.55 -9.70
C THR A 263 19.02 4.37 -10.33
N PRO A 264 18.76 5.64 -10.72
CA PRO A 264 19.74 6.47 -11.43
C PRO A 264 21.00 6.78 -10.62
N CYS A 265 20.93 6.74 -9.29
CA CYS A 265 22.11 6.79 -8.43
C CYS A 265 21.97 5.90 -7.19
N ASN A 266 23.10 5.37 -6.73
CA ASN A 266 23.22 4.55 -5.53
C ASN A 266 24.70 4.44 -5.15
N THR A 267 25.11 5.08 -4.05
CA THR A 267 26.50 5.09 -3.61
C THR A 267 26.98 3.73 -3.13
N ASN A 268 26.10 2.83 -2.67
CA ASN A 268 26.47 1.44 -2.35
C ASN A 268 26.92 0.68 -3.61
N LEU A 269 26.46 1.10 -4.79
CA LEU A 269 26.87 0.58 -6.09
C LEU A 269 27.92 1.47 -6.79
N SER A 270 28.50 2.43 -6.06
CA SER A 270 29.46 3.41 -6.60
C SER A 270 28.91 4.28 -7.75
N ILE A 271 27.58 4.49 -7.80
CA ILE A 271 26.94 5.39 -8.76
C ILE A 271 26.66 6.73 -8.04
N PRO A 272 27.34 7.84 -8.38
CA PRO A 272 27.21 9.11 -7.69
C PRO A 272 25.80 9.72 -7.79
N CYS A 273 25.32 10.33 -6.71
CA CYS A 273 24.10 11.13 -6.70
C CYS A 273 24.44 12.60 -6.96
N ASP A 274 24.50 12.98 -8.23
CA ASP A 274 24.87 14.34 -8.68
C ASP A 274 23.98 14.84 -9.82
N LEU A 275 24.23 16.10 -10.22
CA LEU A 275 23.50 16.76 -11.30
C LEU A 275 23.57 16.01 -12.64
N ALA A 276 24.69 15.33 -12.93
CA ALA A 276 24.88 14.65 -14.21
C ALA A 276 24.02 13.39 -14.33
N HIS A 277 23.77 12.70 -13.21
CA HIS A 277 22.95 11.49 -13.18
C HIS A 277 21.45 11.80 -13.02
N LEU A 278 21.11 12.83 -12.22
CA LEU A 278 19.72 13.10 -11.85
C LEU A 278 19.06 14.20 -12.71
N GLY A 279 19.83 15.12 -13.28
CA GLY A 279 19.33 16.29 -13.99
C GLY A 279 18.97 17.48 -13.09
N TYR A 280 19.09 17.32 -11.76
CA TYR A 280 18.98 18.38 -10.76
C TYR A 280 20.00 18.14 -9.64
N THR A 281 20.26 19.16 -8.81
CA THR A 281 21.10 18.99 -7.62
C THR A 281 20.27 18.31 -6.53
N PRO A 282 20.60 17.08 -6.11
CA PRO A 282 19.84 16.40 -5.09
C PRO A 282 20.01 17.10 -3.73
N PRO A 283 19.04 16.94 -2.80
CA PRO A 283 19.19 17.40 -1.43
C PRO A 283 20.47 16.88 -0.77
N ALA A 284 21.02 17.66 0.15
CA ALA A 284 22.22 17.26 0.89
C ALA A 284 21.96 15.96 1.68
N GLY A 285 22.90 15.02 1.60
CA GLY A 285 22.81 13.72 2.28
C GLY A 285 22.15 12.61 1.44
N THR A 286 21.75 12.87 0.19
CA THR A 286 21.27 11.82 -0.72
C THR A 286 22.39 10.83 -1.04
N VAL A 287 22.15 9.55 -0.74
CA VAL A 287 23.04 8.41 -1.04
C VAL A 287 22.46 7.50 -2.12
N ALA A 288 21.16 7.59 -2.38
CA ALA A 288 20.50 6.86 -3.46
C ALA A 288 19.24 7.59 -3.91
N THR A 289 18.84 7.34 -5.16
CA THR A 289 17.60 7.86 -5.71
C THR A 289 16.90 6.75 -6.49
N VAL A 290 15.61 6.58 -6.26
CA VAL A 290 14.75 5.70 -7.05
C VAL A 290 13.81 6.59 -7.87
N ARG A 291 13.88 6.47 -9.19
CA ARG A 291 13.05 7.18 -10.15
C ARG A 291 11.87 6.31 -10.54
N PHE A 292 10.66 6.83 -10.37
CA PHE A 292 9.42 6.15 -10.74
C PHE A 292 8.73 6.87 -11.91
N SER A 293 8.08 6.07 -12.74
CA SER A 293 7.13 6.54 -13.76
C SER A 293 5.74 6.06 -13.36
N LEU A 294 4.81 6.98 -13.13
CA LEU A 294 3.41 6.69 -12.88
C LEU A 294 2.73 6.21 -14.15
N ARG A 295 1.75 5.33 -13.98
CA ARG A 295 0.88 4.95 -15.09
C ARG A 295 0.02 6.16 -15.53
N PRO A 296 -0.21 6.36 -16.82
CA PRO A 296 -1.03 7.45 -17.33
C PRO A 296 -2.54 7.22 -17.16
N ASP A 297 -2.95 6.04 -16.68
CA ASP A 297 -4.33 5.58 -16.62
C ASP A 297 -4.93 5.52 -15.21
N ILE A 298 -4.29 6.14 -14.23
CA ILE A 298 -4.78 6.20 -12.85
C ILE A 298 -5.59 7.48 -12.67
N PHE A 299 -6.83 7.33 -12.22
CA PHE A 299 -7.74 8.44 -11.95
C PHE A 299 -8.28 8.38 -10.53
N TRP A 300 -8.47 9.56 -9.93
CA TRP A 300 -9.18 9.69 -8.67
C TRP A 300 -10.67 9.36 -8.85
N GLN A 301 -11.25 8.69 -7.85
CA GLN A 301 -12.68 8.45 -7.71
C GLN A 301 -13.44 9.80 -7.69
N SER A 302 -14.67 9.80 -8.18
CA SER A 302 -15.43 11.03 -8.45
C SER A 302 -16.34 11.43 -7.28
N ASP A 303 -16.15 12.62 -6.71
CA ASP A 303 -16.93 13.15 -5.57
C ASP A 303 -18.28 13.81 -5.96
N SER A 304 -18.63 13.88 -7.25
CA SER A 304 -19.88 14.47 -7.75
C SER A 304 -21.06 13.48 -7.89
N VAL A 305 -22.29 14.02 -7.93
CA VAL A 305 -23.54 13.27 -8.21
C VAL A 305 -23.74 13.12 -9.73
N GLY A 306 -23.95 11.90 -10.23
CA GLY A 306 -24.36 11.63 -11.62
C GLY A 306 -23.22 11.34 -12.60
N SER A 307 -23.48 11.49 -13.91
CA SER A 307 -22.57 11.12 -15.02
C SER A 307 -21.56 12.21 -15.43
N ALA A 308 -21.64 13.41 -14.84
CA ALA A 308 -20.73 14.50 -15.10
C ALA A 308 -19.47 14.36 -14.22
N HIS A 309 -18.51 13.58 -14.72
CA HIS A 309 -17.23 13.30 -14.06
C HIS A 309 -16.11 14.10 -14.73
N PRO A 310 -15.49 15.10 -14.09
CA PRO A 310 -14.12 15.46 -14.44
C PRO A 310 -13.21 14.48 -13.72
N ALA A 311 -12.99 13.33 -14.33
CA ALA A 311 -12.00 12.39 -13.86
C ALA A 311 -10.62 13.04 -13.91
N ARG A 312 -9.96 13.10 -12.75
CA ARG A 312 -8.67 13.75 -12.61
C ARG A 312 -7.58 12.69 -12.53
N PRO A 313 -6.54 12.79 -13.37
CA PRO A 313 -5.42 11.87 -13.27
C PRO A 313 -4.72 12.05 -11.93
N MET A 314 -4.25 10.95 -11.36
CA MET A 314 -3.24 11.01 -10.32
C MET A 314 -1.92 11.50 -10.92
N THR A 315 -1.19 12.34 -10.20
CA THR A 315 0.08 12.89 -10.67
C THR A 315 1.20 12.70 -9.65
N SER A 316 2.44 12.90 -10.09
CA SER A 316 3.63 12.91 -9.24
C SER A 316 3.51 13.86 -8.04
N TRP A 317 2.76 14.95 -8.16
CA TRP A 317 2.53 15.88 -7.03
C TRP A 317 1.63 15.29 -5.95
N ASP A 318 0.68 14.41 -6.29
CA ASP A 318 -0.12 13.72 -5.29
C ASP A 318 0.73 12.71 -4.49
N VAL A 319 1.68 12.05 -5.17
CA VAL A 319 2.68 11.18 -4.51
C VAL A 319 3.58 12.00 -3.59
N ALA A 320 4.16 13.09 -4.10
CA ALA A 320 4.99 13.99 -3.33
C ALA A 320 4.26 14.52 -2.09
N PHE A 321 3.01 14.98 -2.27
CA PHE A 321 2.17 15.42 -1.16
C PHE A 321 1.96 14.34 -0.12
N SER A 322 1.50 13.15 -0.54
CA SER A 322 1.22 12.03 0.35
C SER A 322 2.47 11.70 1.16
N TYR A 323 3.62 11.54 0.50
CA TYR A 323 4.85 11.08 1.14
C TYR A 323 5.46 12.13 2.07
N ILE A 324 5.59 13.38 1.60
CA ILE A 324 6.15 14.48 2.39
C ILE A 324 5.30 14.70 3.64
N THR A 325 3.96 14.74 3.50
CA THR A 325 3.08 15.02 4.64
C THR A 325 2.93 13.83 5.59
N LEU A 326 2.88 12.59 5.10
CA LEU A 326 2.85 11.39 5.95
C LEU A 326 4.10 11.31 6.83
N LYS A 327 5.27 11.60 6.24
CA LYS A 327 6.53 11.67 6.98
C LYS A 327 6.53 12.83 7.98
N ALA A 328 6.14 14.03 7.55
CA ALA A 328 6.16 15.23 8.38
C ALA A 328 5.17 15.21 9.56
N THR A 329 4.19 14.31 9.55
CA THR A 329 3.18 14.16 10.61
C THR A 329 3.43 12.96 11.52
N GLY A 330 4.51 12.21 11.32
CA GLY A 330 4.82 11.03 12.13
C GLY A 330 3.75 9.92 12.04
N SER A 331 3.01 9.87 10.93
CA SER A 331 1.99 8.84 10.69
C SER A 331 2.59 7.43 10.71
N PHE A 332 1.77 6.41 11.02
CA PHE A 332 2.23 5.02 11.09
C PHE A 332 2.95 4.58 9.80
N GLN A 333 2.32 4.78 8.65
CA GLN A 333 2.89 4.51 7.34
C GLN A 333 3.97 5.52 6.90
N GLY A 334 4.10 6.66 7.58
CA GLY A 334 5.23 7.58 7.39
C GLY A 334 6.54 7.00 7.92
N GLY A 335 6.51 6.03 8.85
CA GLY A 335 7.71 5.39 9.40
C GLY A 335 8.57 4.70 8.33
N VAL A 336 7.93 4.03 7.36
CA VAL A 336 8.64 3.38 6.24
C VAL A 336 9.26 4.38 5.26
N LEU A 337 8.91 5.68 5.35
CA LEU A 337 9.53 6.79 4.62
C LEU A 337 10.70 7.43 5.38
N SER A 338 11.16 6.85 6.49
CA SER A 338 12.34 7.32 7.22
C SER A 338 13.58 7.59 6.36
N PRO A 339 13.96 6.77 5.35
CA PRO A 339 15.12 7.07 4.53
C PRO A 339 14.89 8.21 3.53
N MET A 340 13.63 8.56 3.23
CA MET A 340 13.29 9.57 2.23
C MET A 340 13.68 10.99 2.66
N ILE A 341 14.55 11.65 1.91
CA ILE A 341 14.88 13.07 2.12
C ILE A 341 13.85 13.96 1.42
N ASP A 342 13.49 13.61 0.19
CA ASP A 342 12.64 14.41 -0.68
C ASP A 342 11.93 13.55 -1.74
N VAL A 343 10.81 14.06 -2.24
CA VAL A 343 10.17 13.57 -3.47
C VAL A 343 10.29 14.67 -4.51
N HIS A 344 11.26 14.53 -5.40
CA HIS A 344 11.52 15.50 -6.44
C HIS A 344 10.68 15.20 -7.68
N VAL A 345 9.71 16.07 -7.97
CA VAL A 345 8.84 15.91 -9.14
C VAL A 345 9.54 16.41 -10.39
N LEU A 346 9.71 15.53 -11.38
CA LEU A 346 10.30 15.87 -12.68
C LEU A 346 9.23 16.38 -13.65
N ASP A 347 8.08 15.69 -13.68
CA ASP A 347 6.90 16.06 -14.44
C ASP A 347 5.64 15.40 -13.84
N LYS A 348 4.51 15.46 -14.55
CA LYS A 348 3.22 14.93 -14.06
C LYS A 348 3.22 13.43 -13.77
N ALA A 349 4.09 12.66 -14.42
CA ALA A 349 4.17 11.21 -14.32
C ALA A 349 5.51 10.71 -13.78
N ASN A 350 6.59 11.50 -13.84
CA ASN A 350 7.91 11.08 -13.39
C ASN A 350 8.34 11.84 -12.14
N PHE A 351 8.90 11.12 -11.18
CA PHE A 351 9.44 11.69 -9.95
C PHE A 351 10.55 10.81 -9.37
N ASP A 352 11.36 11.43 -8.53
CA ASP A 352 12.47 10.80 -7.84
C ASP A 352 12.21 10.79 -6.34
N ILE A 353 12.43 9.65 -5.70
CA ILE A 353 12.52 9.55 -4.25
C ILE A 353 13.99 9.59 -3.87
N ASN A 354 14.42 10.68 -3.25
CA ASN A 354 15.78 10.87 -2.76
C ASN A 354 15.93 10.24 -1.37
N LEU A 355 16.97 9.43 -1.16
CA LEU A 355 17.15 8.63 0.04
C LEU A 355 18.48 8.92 0.72
N ASN A 356 18.50 8.98 2.07
CA ASN A 356 19.72 9.06 2.88
C ASN A 356 20.27 7.69 3.31
N ALA A 357 19.53 6.62 3.00
CA ALA A 357 19.93 5.24 3.23
C ALA A 357 19.17 4.33 2.24
N ILE A 358 19.81 3.26 1.81
CA ILE A 358 19.20 2.23 0.95
C ILE A 358 19.73 0.87 1.33
N GLY A 359 18.82 -0.10 1.41
CA GLY A 359 19.12 -1.52 1.65
C GLY A 359 18.12 -2.43 0.94
N PRO A 360 18.21 -3.76 1.15
CA PRO A 360 17.41 -4.78 0.48
C PRO A 360 15.90 -4.57 0.55
N PHE A 361 15.40 -3.99 1.65
CA PHE A 361 13.97 -3.84 1.90
C PHE A 361 13.43 -2.46 1.50
N THR A 362 14.32 -1.51 1.19
CA THR A 362 13.95 -0.10 1.01
C THR A 362 12.91 0.09 -0.10
N LEU A 363 13.02 -0.62 -1.23
CA LEU A 363 12.06 -0.49 -2.32
C LEU A 363 10.64 -0.89 -1.88
N LEU A 364 10.50 -1.99 -1.13
CA LEU A 364 9.22 -2.43 -0.61
C LEU A 364 8.65 -1.42 0.40
N SER A 365 9.51 -0.94 1.30
CA SER A 365 9.14 0.04 2.33
C SER A 365 8.67 1.37 1.74
N ILE A 366 9.40 1.95 0.78
CA ILE A 366 9.06 3.26 0.21
C ILE A 366 7.92 3.22 -0.81
N THR A 367 7.44 2.05 -1.21
CA THR A 367 6.35 1.90 -2.19
C THR A 367 5.03 1.49 -1.56
N ALA A 368 5.04 1.10 -0.28
CA ALA A 368 3.89 0.64 0.48
C ALA A 368 2.90 1.73 0.94
N PRO A 369 3.30 2.99 1.23
CA PRO A 369 2.36 4.00 1.72
C PRO A 369 1.22 4.29 0.73
N THR A 370 0.04 4.57 1.29
CA THR A 370 -1.15 4.95 0.52
C THR A 370 -0.94 6.31 -0.16
N ILE A 371 -1.33 6.42 -1.42
CA ILE A 371 -1.38 7.69 -2.15
C ILE A 371 -2.79 8.28 -2.07
N PHE A 372 -2.89 9.56 -1.69
CA PHE A 372 -4.15 10.26 -1.55
C PHE A 372 -4.06 11.68 -2.14
N PRO A 373 -5.20 12.24 -2.60
CA PRO A 373 -5.23 13.43 -3.46
C PRO A 373 -4.88 14.73 -2.70
N GLY A 374 -3.77 15.38 -3.07
CA GLY A 374 -3.33 16.62 -2.42
C GLY A 374 -4.37 17.74 -2.46
N ARG A 375 -5.21 17.77 -3.50
CA ARG A 375 -6.34 18.70 -3.64
C ARG A 375 -7.22 18.84 -2.39
N TYR A 376 -7.50 17.75 -1.69
CA TYR A 376 -8.44 17.77 -0.56
C TYR A 376 -7.75 17.96 0.77
N TRP A 377 -6.48 17.57 0.84
CA TRP A 377 -5.71 17.50 2.08
C TRP A 377 -4.74 18.67 2.25
N SER A 378 -4.41 19.38 1.15
CA SER A 378 -3.50 20.52 1.16
C SER A 378 -4.12 21.74 1.86
N SER A 379 -3.33 22.34 2.76
CA SER A 379 -3.71 23.51 3.55
C SER A 379 -3.87 24.79 2.73
N THR A 380 -2.99 25.00 1.75
CA THR A 380 -2.85 26.30 1.04
C THR A 380 -3.37 26.25 -0.39
N CYS A 381 -3.41 25.07 -0.99
CA CYS A 381 -3.69 24.90 -2.41
C CYS A 381 -4.92 24.02 -2.66
N SER A 382 -5.80 23.83 -1.69
CA SER A 382 -6.95 22.94 -1.86
C SER A 382 -7.88 23.34 -3.02
N GLY A 383 -8.61 22.35 -3.54
CA GLY A 383 -9.61 22.58 -4.59
C GLY A 383 -9.00 22.95 -5.94
N THR A 384 -9.57 23.97 -6.58
CA THR A 384 -9.19 24.37 -7.95
C THR A 384 -7.79 24.98 -8.04
N THR A 385 -7.24 25.46 -6.93
CA THR A 385 -5.85 25.95 -6.88
C THR A 385 -4.88 24.81 -7.18
N TRP A 386 -5.03 23.66 -6.51
CA TRP A 386 -4.25 22.44 -6.77
C TRP A 386 -4.31 22.06 -8.24
N ASP A 387 -5.51 22.03 -8.82
CA ASP A 387 -5.68 21.65 -10.22
C ASP A 387 -4.97 22.63 -11.16
N SER A 388 -5.04 23.93 -10.86
CA SER A 388 -4.42 24.97 -11.69
C SER A 388 -2.90 24.84 -11.67
N ASP A 389 -2.32 24.59 -10.49
CA ASP A 389 -0.89 24.42 -10.30
C ASP A 389 -0.36 23.11 -10.93
N VAL A 390 -1.09 22.01 -10.77
CA VAL A 390 -0.82 20.73 -11.46
C VAL A 390 -0.92 20.91 -12.97
N ASN A 391 -1.91 21.66 -13.46
CA ASN A 391 -2.07 21.93 -14.88
C ASN A 391 -0.92 22.75 -15.45
N ALA A 392 -0.47 23.77 -14.71
CA ALA A 392 0.71 24.57 -15.02
C ALA A 392 2.03 23.79 -14.91
N GLY A 393 2.02 22.60 -14.28
CA GLY A 393 3.21 21.78 -14.08
C GLY A 393 4.12 22.30 -12.98
N SER A 394 3.58 23.10 -12.04
CA SER A 394 4.36 23.73 -10.98
C SER A 394 3.50 23.87 -9.74
N VAL A 395 3.46 22.82 -8.92
CA VAL A 395 2.84 22.87 -7.58
C VAL A 395 3.85 23.42 -6.57
N PRO A 396 3.56 24.57 -5.94
CA PRO A 396 4.44 25.15 -4.93
C PRO A 396 4.70 24.21 -3.74
N THR A 397 5.90 24.30 -3.15
CA THR A 397 6.24 23.55 -1.93
C THR A 397 5.33 23.91 -0.75
N SER A 398 4.77 25.13 -0.73
CA SER A 398 3.77 25.53 0.26
C SER A 398 2.49 24.69 0.21
N CYS A 399 2.19 24.05 -0.92
CA CYS A 399 1.07 23.13 -1.06
C CYS A 399 1.33 21.77 -0.40
N MET A 400 2.59 21.42 -0.11
CA MET A 400 3.02 20.16 0.50
C MET A 400 2.88 20.18 2.03
N ALA A 401 1.75 20.71 2.50
CA ALA A 401 1.42 20.81 3.91
C ALA A 401 -0.05 20.44 4.12
N VAL A 402 -0.31 19.55 5.06
CA VAL A 402 -1.67 19.10 5.41
C VAL A 402 -2.46 20.22 6.10
N THR A 403 -3.76 20.34 5.81
CA THR A 403 -4.66 21.26 6.52
C THR A 403 -4.69 20.96 8.01
N ASN A 404 -4.70 22.01 8.83
CA ASN A 404 -4.67 21.89 10.28
C ASN A 404 -5.81 21.00 10.80
N GLY A 405 -5.50 20.09 11.72
CA GLY A 405 -6.45 19.14 12.30
C GLY A 405 -6.75 17.91 11.43
N MET A 406 -6.46 17.92 10.12
CA MET A 406 -6.73 16.76 9.26
C MET A 406 -5.80 15.58 9.52
N SER A 407 -4.62 15.77 10.11
CA SER A 407 -3.71 14.67 10.48
C SER A 407 -4.10 13.97 11.78
N THR A 408 -5.12 14.47 12.49
CA THR A 408 -5.50 13.96 13.81
C THR A 408 -6.43 12.75 13.71
N ILE A 409 -6.42 11.90 14.74
CA ILE A 409 -7.34 10.76 14.87
C ILE A 409 -8.82 11.16 14.90
N THR A 410 -9.14 12.38 15.32
CA THR A 410 -10.51 12.90 15.41
C THR A 410 -11.06 13.38 14.07
N PHE A 411 -10.21 13.56 13.06
CA PHE A 411 -10.66 13.92 11.73
C PHE A 411 -11.30 12.71 11.06
N ASP A 412 -12.57 12.85 10.69
CA ASP A 412 -13.34 11.83 9.99
C ASP A 412 -13.45 12.17 8.49
N PRO A 413 -12.74 11.45 7.61
CA PRO A 413 -12.81 11.70 6.16
C PRO A 413 -14.17 11.34 5.57
N LEU A 414 -15.01 10.58 6.27
CA LEU A 414 -16.38 10.25 5.87
C LEU A 414 -17.41 11.30 6.31
N SER A 415 -17.02 12.29 7.12
CA SER A 415 -17.96 13.19 7.76
C SER A 415 -18.96 13.81 6.78
N SER A 416 -20.25 13.69 7.11
CA SER A 416 -21.37 14.30 6.36
C SER A 416 -21.57 15.78 6.68
N ALA A 417 -20.84 16.31 7.65
CA ALA A 417 -20.73 17.74 7.96
C ALA A 417 -19.27 18.21 7.82
N PRO A 418 -19.02 19.48 7.43
CA PRO A 418 -17.67 20.00 7.40
C PRO A 418 -16.96 19.79 8.75
N ASN A 419 -15.77 19.21 8.73
CA ASN A 419 -14.98 18.91 9.92
C ASN A 419 -13.57 19.49 9.74
N ASN A 420 -13.03 20.11 10.79
CA ASN A 420 -11.72 20.80 10.77
C ASN A 420 -11.56 21.79 9.60
N GLY A 421 -12.65 22.48 9.22
CA GLY A 421 -12.65 23.48 8.15
C GLY A 421 -12.65 22.90 6.73
N VAL A 422 -12.81 21.59 6.57
CA VAL A 422 -12.80 20.90 5.27
C VAL A 422 -14.22 20.55 4.84
N ALA A 423 -14.46 20.55 3.53
CA ALA A 423 -15.71 20.07 2.95
C ALA A 423 -16.02 18.62 3.34
N THR A 424 -17.29 18.26 3.29
CA THR A 424 -17.79 16.93 3.65
C THR A 424 -17.24 15.83 2.73
N GLY A 425 -16.98 14.65 3.29
CA GLY A 425 -16.79 13.42 2.52
C GLY A 425 -15.62 13.42 1.54
N ILE A 426 -14.41 13.32 2.06
CA ILE A 426 -13.17 13.38 1.27
C ILE A 426 -12.42 12.04 1.21
N LEU A 427 -13.06 10.92 1.57
CA LEU A 427 -12.50 9.58 1.42
C LEU A 427 -12.50 9.16 -0.06
N ILE A 428 -11.68 9.84 -0.86
CA ILE A 428 -11.58 9.73 -2.31
C ILE A 428 -10.23 9.13 -2.66
N GLY A 429 -10.21 7.91 -3.21
CA GLY A 429 -8.98 7.24 -3.61
C GLY A 429 -8.91 6.92 -5.09
N SER A 430 -8.02 6.02 -5.48
CA SER A 430 -7.77 5.59 -6.87
C SER A 430 -8.06 4.11 -7.11
N SER A 431 -8.41 3.38 -6.04
CA SER A 431 -8.43 1.92 -6.02
C SER A 431 -9.74 1.32 -6.53
N ALA A 432 -9.83 -0.01 -6.44
CA ALA A 432 -10.91 -0.81 -7.00
C ALA A 432 -12.28 -0.53 -6.40
N TYR A 433 -12.35 0.01 -5.18
CA TYR A 433 -13.60 0.27 -4.47
C TYR A 433 -13.68 1.71 -3.98
N GLU A 434 -14.88 2.24 -3.99
CA GLU A 434 -15.21 3.59 -3.58
C GLU A 434 -16.30 3.59 -2.51
N CYS A 435 -16.21 4.57 -1.61
CA CYS A 435 -17.22 4.80 -0.59
C CYS A 435 -18.36 5.62 -1.18
N GLN A 436 -19.37 4.95 -1.75
CA GLN A 436 -20.51 5.62 -2.39
C GLN A 436 -21.77 5.60 -1.53
N SER A 437 -22.47 6.73 -1.46
CA SER A 437 -23.80 6.86 -0.85
C SER A 437 -24.91 6.30 -1.73
N ALA A 438 -26.11 6.09 -1.14
CA ALA A 438 -27.30 5.70 -1.91
C ALA A 438 -27.75 6.76 -2.93
N GLY A 439 -27.29 8.01 -2.80
CA GLY A 439 -27.49 9.09 -3.78
C GLY A 439 -26.38 9.22 -4.82
N GLY A 440 -25.36 8.35 -4.78
CA GLY A 440 -24.26 8.33 -5.75
C GLY A 440 -23.06 9.20 -5.41
N ILE A 441 -23.12 9.98 -4.33
CA ILE A 441 -21.98 10.79 -3.83
C ILE A 441 -20.88 9.84 -3.32
N VAL A 442 -19.65 10.02 -3.78
CA VAL A 442 -18.47 9.28 -3.31
C VAL A 442 -17.72 10.07 -2.23
N GLY A 443 -17.06 9.36 -1.32
CA GLY A 443 -16.16 9.92 -0.31
C GLY A 443 -16.82 10.29 1.01
N GLY A 444 -18.14 10.43 1.04
CA GLY A 444 -18.91 10.70 2.25
C GLY A 444 -19.43 9.46 2.98
N GLY A 445 -19.98 9.64 4.18
CA GLY A 445 -20.34 8.56 5.11
C GLY A 445 -21.42 7.59 4.65
N GLY A 446 -21.94 7.71 3.42
CA GLY A 446 -22.96 6.82 2.88
C GLY A 446 -22.53 5.36 2.75
N CYS A 447 -21.22 5.05 2.72
CA CYS A 447 -20.76 3.65 2.78
C CYS A 447 -20.72 3.09 4.20
N SER A 448 -20.71 3.91 5.25
CA SER A 448 -20.69 3.44 6.63
C SER A 448 -22.11 3.30 7.18
N SER A 449 -22.39 2.19 7.86
CA SER A 449 -23.66 1.95 8.57
C SER A 449 -24.01 3.04 9.60
N THR A 450 -23.03 3.81 10.07
CA THR A 450 -23.20 4.88 11.06
C THR A 450 -22.88 6.27 10.50
N GLY A 451 -22.45 6.36 9.23
CA GLY A 451 -22.00 7.61 8.64
C GLY A 451 -20.60 8.07 9.07
N VAL A 452 -19.89 7.29 9.89
CA VAL A 452 -18.56 7.64 10.44
C VAL A 452 -17.50 6.58 10.15
N GLN A 453 -16.22 6.95 10.28
CA GLN A 453 -15.02 6.12 10.00
C GLN A 453 -14.72 4.98 11.00
N ASN A 454 -15.53 4.78 12.02
CA ASN A 454 -15.32 3.77 13.05
C ASN A 454 -16.67 3.20 13.54
N PRO A 455 -17.42 2.50 12.66
CA PRO A 455 -18.69 1.90 13.05
C PRO A 455 -18.48 0.94 14.23
N PRO A 456 -19.37 0.94 15.24
CA PRO A 456 -19.26 0.06 16.39
C PRO A 456 -19.44 -1.41 15.99
N GLY A 457 -19.19 -2.32 16.94
CA GLY A 457 -19.41 -3.76 16.72
C GLY A 457 -20.83 -4.05 16.20
N GLY A 458 -20.93 -4.83 15.11
CA GLY A 458 -22.18 -5.08 14.39
C GLY A 458 -22.49 -4.08 13.27
N GLY A 459 -21.74 -2.98 13.17
CA GLY A 459 -21.75 -2.09 12.02
C GLY A 459 -20.96 -2.64 10.82
N ALA A 460 -21.09 -1.97 9.68
CA ALA A 460 -20.47 -2.39 8.42
C ALA A 460 -20.10 -1.20 7.54
N TYR A 461 -19.17 -1.48 6.61
CA TYR A 461 -18.95 -0.68 5.40
C TYR A 461 -19.55 -1.38 4.18
N THR A 462 -20.18 -0.61 3.30
CA THR A 462 -20.65 -1.04 1.99
C THR A 462 -19.89 -0.28 0.93
N MET A 463 -18.84 -0.90 0.40
CA MET A 463 -18.04 -0.32 -0.67
C MET A 463 -18.63 -0.71 -2.03
N THR A 464 -18.60 0.22 -2.97
CA THR A 464 -19.05 -0.01 -4.35
C THR A 464 -17.83 -0.10 -5.25
N ARG A 465 -17.82 -0.98 -6.26
CA ARG A 465 -16.69 -1.05 -7.19
C ARG A 465 -16.57 0.26 -7.97
N PHE A 466 -15.35 0.77 -8.13
CA PHE A 466 -15.11 1.97 -8.93
C PHE A 466 -15.54 1.74 -10.40
N GLY A 467 -16.51 2.54 -10.85
CA GLY A 467 -17.17 2.40 -12.14
C GLY A 467 -18.53 1.70 -12.09
N CYS A 468 -19.00 1.34 -10.90
CA CYS A 468 -20.38 0.93 -10.67
C CYS A 468 -21.15 2.02 -9.92
N SER A 469 -22.45 2.08 -10.14
CA SER A 469 -23.35 2.98 -9.43
C SER A 469 -24.15 2.20 -8.39
N ARG A 470 -24.01 2.55 -7.12
CA ARG A 470 -24.83 2.04 -6.03
C ARG A 470 -26.30 2.45 -6.16
N VAL A 471 -26.56 3.58 -6.82
CA VAL A 471 -27.91 4.10 -7.05
C VAL A 471 -28.70 3.18 -7.99
N THR A 472 -28.08 2.78 -9.10
CA THR A 472 -28.75 2.00 -10.15
C THR A 472 -28.42 0.51 -10.10
N GLY A 473 -27.36 0.13 -9.40
CA GLY A 473 -26.78 -1.22 -9.44
C GLY A 473 -26.00 -1.52 -10.73
N ASN A 474 -25.92 -0.57 -11.67
CA ASN A 474 -25.29 -0.78 -12.96
C ASN A 474 -23.78 -0.49 -12.89
N CYS A 475 -23.00 -1.28 -13.62
CA CYS A 475 -21.59 -1.07 -13.83
C CYS A 475 -21.32 -0.59 -15.25
N ASN A 476 -20.28 0.23 -15.40
CA ASN A 476 -19.70 0.50 -16.71
C ASN A 476 -19.32 -0.81 -17.39
N ALA A 477 -19.52 -0.88 -18.70
CA ALA A 477 -19.05 -2.01 -19.47
C ALA A 477 -17.50 -2.06 -19.44
N PRO A 478 -16.90 -3.25 -19.60
CA PRO A 478 -15.45 -3.41 -19.73
C PRO A 478 -14.84 -2.41 -20.73
N GLY A 479 -13.84 -1.65 -20.29
CA GLY A 479 -13.15 -0.69 -21.16
C GLY A 479 -14.01 0.46 -21.68
N ALA A 480 -15.23 0.66 -21.14
CA ALA A 480 -16.16 1.68 -21.63
C ALA A 480 -15.62 3.11 -21.48
N ASN A 481 -14.93 3.39 -20.38
CA ASN A 481 -14.23 4.65 -20.20
C ASN A 481 -13.09 4.47 -19.17
N PRO A 482 -11.84 4.74 -19.56
CA PRO A 482 -10.71 4.64 -18.65
C PRO A 482 -10.74 5.56 -17.44
N THR A 483 -11.52 6.63 -17.51
CA THR A 483 -11.55 7.64 -16.46
C THR A 483 -12.59 7.34 -15.39
N SER A 484 -13.35 6.26 -15.54
CA SER A 484 -14.45 5.89 -14.64
C SER A 484 -14.50 4.37 -14.40
N THR A 485 -13.37 3.68 -14.57
CA THR A 485 -13.25 2.25 -14.27
C THR A 485 -11.87 1.99 -13.70
N TYR A 486 -11.79 1.10 -12.73
CA TYR A 486 -10.51 0.70 -12.17
C TYR A 486 -9.61 -0.01 -13.21
N PHE A 487 -8.33 0.36 -13.25
CA PHE A 487 -7.37 -0.07 -14.27
C PHE A 487 -6.97 -1.56 -14.17
N ARG A 488 -7.31 -2.28 -13.09
CA ARG A 488 -7.19 -3.75 -12.98
C ARG A 488 -8.55 -4.44 -12.76
N SER A 489 -9.65 -3.85 -13.22
CA SER A 489 -10.99 -4.46 -13.10
C SER A 489 -11.15 -5.79 -13.86
N ALA A 490 -12.20 -6.54 -13.56
CA ALA A 490 -12.51 -7.80 -14.25
C ALA A 490 -12.84 -7.59 -15.74
N GLY A 491 -13.53 -6.49 -16.09
CA GLY A 491 -13.76 -6.14 -17.50
C GLY A 491 -12.47 -5.78 -18.22
N THR A 492 -11.60 -5.06 -17.54
CA THR A 492 -10.24 -4.77 -17.97
C THR A 492 -9.43 -6.04 -18.25
N LEU A 493 -9.44 -7.02 -17.34
CA LEU A 493 -8.81 -8.33 -17.57
C LEU A 493 -9.44 -9.09 -18.75
N ALA A 494 -10.76 -9.03 -18.88
CA ALA A 494 -11.47 -9.62 -20.02
C ALA A 494 -10.98 -9.04 -21.34
N LEU A 495 -10.74 -7.72 -21.39
CA LEU A 495 -10.19 -7.07 -22.57
C LEU A 495 -8.75 -7.47 -22.85
N ALA A 496 -7.90 -7.63 -21.82
CA ALA A 496 -6.52 -8.10 -22.00
C ALA A 496 -6.48 -9.52 -22.60
N ILE A 497 -7.31 -10.43 -22.08
CA ILE A 497 -7.44 -11.80 -22.60
C ILE A 497 -7.96 -11.77 -24.05
N TRP A 498 -9.00 -10.98 -24.32
CA TRP A 498 -9.60 -10.86 -25.65
C TRP A 498 -8.65 -10.23 -26.68
N ALA A 499 -7.87 -9.21 -26.29
CA ALA A 499 -6.91 -8.55 -27.17
C ALA A 499 -5.72 -9.45 -27.52
N GLY A 500 -5.52 -10.56 -26.81
CA GLY A 500 -4.41 -11.49 -27.03
C GLY A 500 -3.06 -10.94 -26.58
N THR A 501 -3.05 -9.93 -25.70
CA THR A 501 -1.82 -9.41 -25.09
C THR A 501 -1.23 -10.44 -24.12
N ASN A 502 0.08 -10.63 -24.13
CA ASN A 502 0.75 -11.68 -23.35
C ASN A 502 1.90 -11.14 -22.48
N GLY A 503 2.13 -9.83 -22.45
CA GLY A 503 3.19 -9.19 -21.68
C GLY A 503 4.53 -9.13 -22.40
N ASP A 504 4.64 -9.65 -23.63
CA ASP A 504 5.80 -9.46 -24.51
C ASP A 504 5.69 -8.12 -25.25
N ALA A 505 6.64 -7.22 -25.00
CA ALA A 505 6.58 -5.86 -25.53
C ALA A 505 6.53 -5.78 -27.06
N ASN A 506 7.11 -6.74 -27.78
CA ASN A 506 7.09 -6.74 -29.24
C ASN A 506 5.74 -7.22 -29.78
N HIS A 507 5.22 -8.32 -29.24
CA HIS A 507 3.90 -8.85 -29.55
C HIS A 507 2.81 -7.84 -29.22
N ASP A 508 2.84 -7.32 -27.99
CA ASP A 508 1.86 -6.37 -27.48
C ASP A 508 1.88 -5.05 -28.27
N SER A 509 3.06 -4.57 -28.71
CA SER A 509 3.16 -3.41 -29.61
C SER A 509 2.53 -3.64 -30.98
N VAL A 510 2.59 -4.87 -31.51
CA VAL A 510 1.92 -5.23 -32.77
C VAL A 510 0.40 -5.27 -32.59
N ILE A 511 -0.08 -5.79 -31.47
CA ILE A 511 -1.51 -5.78 -31.10
C ILE A 511 -2.04 -4.35 -31.00
N VAL A 512 -1.29 -3.45 -30.35
CA VAL A 512 -1.61 -2.01 -30.29
C VAL A 512 -1.70 -1.39 -31.68
N GLY A 513 -0.69 -1.63 -32.51
CA GLY A 513 -0.66 -1.11 -33.87
C GLY A 513 -1.87 -1.55 -34.69
N SER A 514 -2.27 -2.81 -34.52
CA SER A 514 -3.48 -3.40 -35.15
C SER A 514 -4.76 -2.73 -34.68
N ALA A 515 -4.96 -2.56 -33.37
CA ALA A 515 -6.14 -1.89 -32.82
C ALA A 515 -6.22 -0.42 -33.25
N ALA A 516 -5.09 0.31 -33.19
CA ALA A 516 -5.01 1.71 -33.59
C ALA A 516 -5.29 1.90 -35.09
N PHE A 517 -4.80 1.00 -35.95
CA PHE A 517 -5.08 1.02 -37.38
C PHE A 517 -6.58 0.91 -37.69
N CYS A 518 -7.31 0.14 -36.88
CA CYS A 518 -8.75 -0.10 -37.06
C CYS A 518 -9.65 1.01 -36.55
N PHE A 519 -9.10 2.05 -35.90
CA PHE A 519 -9.83 3.21 -35.43
C PHE A 519 -10.68 3.84 -36.55
N ASN A 520 -11.98 3.94 -36.29
CA ASN A 520 -12.98 4.54 -37.18
C ASN A 520 -13.03 3.95 -38.61
N LYS A 521 -12.54 2.73 -38.81
CA LYS A 521 -12.66 2.01 -40.08
C LYS A 521 -14.07 1.42 -40.24
N ALA A 522 -14.55 1.36 -41.48
CA ALA A 522 -15.84 0.78 -41.82
C ALA A 522 -15.93 -0.70 -41.42
N VAL A 523 -17.09 -1.14 -40.93
CA VAL A 523 -17.33 -2.53 -40.52
C VAL A 523 -17.05 -3.48 -41.68
N GLY A 524 -16.28 -4.54 -41.44
CA GLY A 524 -15.83 -5.49 -42.45
C GLY A 524 -14.49 -5.14 -43.12
N THR A 525 -13.78 -4.11 -42.64
CA THR A 525 -12.42 -3.82 -43.09
C THR A 525 -11.50 -5.01 -42.77
N ALA A 526 -10.74 -5.47 -43.77
CA ALA A 526 -9.82 -6.58 -43.61
C ALA A 526 -8.81 -6.32 -42.48
N GLY A 527 -8.61 -7.30 -41.59
CA GLY A 527 -7.77 -7.15 -40.39
C GLY A 527 -8.43 -6.43 -39.21
N CYS A 528 -9.63 -5.85 -39.40
CA CYS A 528 -10.36 -5.15 -38.33
C CYS A 528 -11.56 -5.90 -37.78
N THR A 529 -11.93 -7.04 -38.37
CA THR A 529 -13.13 -7.80 -38.01
C THR A 529 -13.14 -8.21 -36.53
N GLN A 530 -12.01 -8.67 -35.99
CA GLN A 530 -11.88 -8.99 -34.56
C GLN A 530 -12.21 -7.76 -33.71
N TRP A 531 -11.59 -6.61 -34.01
CA TRP A 531 -11.76 -5.37 -33.27
C TRP A 531 -13.18 -4.82 -33.38
N GLN A 532 -13.80 -4.97 -34.54
CA GLN A 532 -15.15 -4.49 -34.81
C GLN A 532 -16.22 -5.35 -34.12
N ARG A 533 -15.90 -6.59 -33.69
CA ARG A 533 -16.78 -7.53 -32.97
C ARG A 533 -16.45 -7.66 -31.48
N GLY A 534 -15.67 -6.72 -30.94
CA GLY A 534 -15.11 -6.79 -29.60
C GLY A 534 -16.08 -6.62 -28.43
N ILE A 535 -15.52 -6.51 -27.23
CA ILE A 535 -16.25 -6.49 -25.96
C ILE A 535 -17.29 -5.35 -25.93
N GLY A 536 -18.55 -5.71 -25.67
CA GLY A 536 -19.70 -4.80 -25.67
C GLY A 536 -20.50 -4.74 -26.99
N ASN A 537 -20.09 -5.46 -28.04
CA ASN A 537 -20.80 -5.46 -29.34
C ASN A 537 -20.93 -6.86 -30.00
N PRO A 538 -21.73 -7.78 -29.41
CA PRO A 538 -21.97 -9.08 -30.01
C PRO A 538 -22.89 -8.97 -31.23
N GLY A 539 -22.42 -9.38 -32.41
CA GLY A 539 -23.29 -9.60 -33.58
C GLY A 539 -22.79 -9.02 -34.90
N THR A 540 -23.20 -7.80 -35.25
CA THR A 540 -23.04 -7.22 -36.61
C THR A 540 -21.74 -6.43 -36.80
N GLY A 541 -20.99 -6.20 -35.71
CA GLY A 541 -19.81 -5.37 -35.65
C GLY A 541 -20.11 -3.87 -35.69
N THR A 542 -19.25 -3.06 -35.06
CA THR A 542 -19.31 -1.59 -35.07
C THR A 542 -17.93 -1.00 -35.36
N PRO A 543 -17.83 0.25 -35.85
CA PRO A 543 -16.55 0.93 -35.97
C PRO A 543 -15.81 0.97 -34.63
N VAL A 544 -14.51 0.69 -34.66
CA VAL A 544 -13.65 0.76 -33.47
C VAL A 544 -13.55 2.22 -33.02
N ASN A 545 -13.85 2.47 -31.75
CA ASN A 545 -13.87 3.82 -31.19
C ASN A 545 -12.63 4.09 -30.33
N VAL A 546 -12.48 5.35 -29.89
CA VAL A 546 -11.33 5.78 -29.08
C VAL A 546 -11.27 5.08 -27.73
N ALA A 547 -12.42 4.72 -27.13
CA ALA A 547 -12.46 4.03 -25.84
C ALA A 547 -11.85 2.62 -25.97
N GLN A 548 -12.21 1.89 -27.03
CA GLN A 548 -11.67 0.55 -27.29
C GLN A 548 -10.17 0.58 -27.60
N VAL A 549 -9.71 1.51 -28.45
CA VAL A 549 -8.26 1.67 -28.73
C VAL A 549 -7.49 2.06 -27.48
N SER A 550 -8.02 3.01 -26.70
CA SER A 550 -7.39 3.46 -25.45
C SER A 550 -7.33 2.34 -24.42
N ALA A 551 -8.34 1.48 -24.37
CA ALA A 551 -8.35 0.34 -23.45
C ALA A 551 -7.30 -0.69 -23.87
N VAL A 552 -7.16 -1.03 -25.15
CA VAL A 552 -6.10 -1.96 -25.62
C VAL A 552 -4.70 -1.41 -25.32
N ILE A 553 -4.44 -0.13 -25.63
CA ILE A 553 -3.13 0.51 -25.36
C ILE A 553 -2.75 0.42 -23.88
N ARG A 554 -3.70 0.74 -22.98
CA ARG A 554 -3.49 0.66 -21.53
C ARG A 554 -3.06 -0.73 -21.07
N PHE A 555 -3.48 -1.81 -21.73
CA PHE A 555 -3.11 -3.17 -21.35
C PHE A 555 -1.74 -3.59 -21.84
N SER A 556 -1.49 -3.38 -23.13
CA SER A 556 -0.26 -3.76 -23.80
C SER A 556 0.98 -3.00 -23.35
N GLN A 557 0.84 -1.74 -22.94
CA GLN A 557 1.98 -0.87 -22.64
C GLN A 557 2.14 -0.63 -21.13
N ASP A 558 1.03 -0.51 -20.41
CA ASP A 558 1.06 -0.16 -18.99
C ASP A 558 0.59 -1.33 -18.10
N GLY A 559 -0.43 -2.07 -18.52
CA GLY A 559 -1.11 -3.14 -17.78
C GLY A 559 -0.41 -4.49 -17.87
N ASN A 560 0.88 -4.56 -17.60
CA ASN A 560 1.53 -5.85 -17.50
C ASN A 560 1.01 -6.53 -16.19
N PHE A 561 0.15 -7.54 -16.34
CA PHE A 561 -0.35 -8.35 -15.22
C PHE A 561 0.73 -9.32 -14.71
N ILE A 562 1.85 -9.43 -15.43
CA ILE A 562 2.94 -10.37 -15.19
C ILE A 562 4.29 -9.63 -14.98
N SER A 563 4.39 -8.34 -15.28
CA SER A 563 5.57 -7.53 -15.00
C SER A 563 5.14 -6.14 -14.50
N PRO A 564 5.93 -5.46 -13.69
CA PRO A 564 7.37 -5.64 -13.51
C PRO A 564 7.64 -6.32 -12.17
N PHE A 565 7.64 -7.65 -12.15
CA PHE A 565 8.37 -8.32 -11.07
C PHE A 565 9.82 -7.85 -11.16
N ASN A 566 10.42 -7.56 -10.00
CA ASN A 566 11.82 -7.19 -9.95
C ASN A 566 12.70 -8.39 -10.36
N TRP A 567 12.95 -8.51 -11.66
CA TRP A 567 13.80 -9.52 -12.29
C TRP A 567 15.26 -9.05 -12.31
N LEU A 568 15.82 -8.60 -11.18
CA LEU A 568 17.19 -8.10 -11.16
C LEU A 568 18.18 -9.19 -11.63
N PRO A 569 18.91 -8.98 -12.75
CA PRO A 569 20.04 -9.81 -13.10
C PRO A 569 21.17 -9.49 -12.12
N GLY A 570 21.70 -10.50 -11.41
CA GLY A 570 22.97 -10.37 -10.69
C GLY A 570 22.94 -10.46 -9.16
N ILE A 571 21.80 -10.77 -8.53
CA ILE A 571 21.81 -11.23 -7.13
C ILE A 571 22.06 -12.75 -7.13
N PRO A 572 23.13 -13.27 -6.51
CA PRO A 572 23.40 -14.71 -6.47
C PRO A 572 22.20 -15.47 -5.89
N ALA A 573 21.83 -16.60 -6.50
CA ALA A 573 20.70 -17.45 -6.10
C ALA A 573 20.71 -17.90 -4.62
N ALA A 574 21.84 -17.74 -3.92
CA ALA A 574 21.98 -18.01 -2.50
C ALA A 574 21.59 -16.82 -1.58
N CYS A 575 21.43 -15.62 -2.12
CA CYS A 575 21.16 -14.41 -1.33
C CYS A 575 19.67 -14.13 -1.12
N CYS A 576 18.82 -14.68 -2.00
CA CYS A 576 17.38 -14.55 -2.03
C CYS A 576 16.86 -15.65 -2.98
N PRO A 577 15.85 -16.47 -2.64
CA PRO A 577 15.18 -17.32 -3.63
C PRO A 577 14.32 -16.50 -4.63
N PHE A 578 14.50 -15.17 -4.69
CA PHE A 578 13.67 -14.21 -5.44
C PHE A 578 14.03 -14.11 -6.92
N THR A 579 14.87 -14.99 -7.46
CA THR A 579 14.84 -15.27 -8.90
C THR A 579 13.70 -16.25 -9.15
N SER A 580 12.46 -15.78 -9.23
CA SER A 580 11.47 -16.62 -9.89
C SER A 580 11.72 -16.54 -11.40
N ASN A 581 11.42 -17.63 -12.10
CA ASN A 581 10.94 -17.49 -13.46
C ASN A 581 9.57 -16.77 -13.37
N PRO A 582 9.02 -16.19 -14.47
CA PRO A 582 7.63 -15.75 -14.49
C PRO A 582 6.73 -16.78 -13.80
N PRO A 583 5.73 -16.38 -12.99
CA PRO A 583 4.92 -17.31 -12.22
C PRO A 583 4.42 -18.46 -13.09
N VAL A 584 5.00 -19.65 -12.89
CA VAL A 584 4.56 -20.86 -13.58
C VAL A 584 3.32 -21.35 -12.86
N GLY A 585 2.19 -21.42 -13.56
CA GLY A 585 0.92 -21.83 -12.97
C GLY A 585 -0.04 -20.70 -12.64
N ILE A 586 0.02 -19.54 -13.31
CA ILE A 586 -1.18 -18.69 -13.46
C ILE A 586 -2.24 -19.63 -14.06
N GLN A 587 -3.19 -20.05 -13.22
CA GLN A 587 -4.29 -20.87 -13.68
C GLN A 587 -4.95 -20.11 -14.82
N SER A 588 -5.12 -20.78 -15.96
CA SER A 588 -6.00 -20.29 -17.02
C SER A 588 -7.30 -19.88 -16.34
N ALA A 589 -7.60 -18.58 -16.36
CA ALA A 589 -8.84 -18.10 -15.78
C ALA A 589 -9.97 -18.91 -16.40
N THR A 590 -10.96 -19.29 -15.58
CA THR A 590 -12.19 -19.82 -16.16
C THR A 590 -12.68 -18.77 -17.16
N PRO A 591 -12.98 -19.16 -18.41
CA PRO A 591 -13.16 -18.20 -19.48
C PRO A 591 -14.22 -17.17 -19.10
N VAL A 592 -15.29 -17.60 -18.44
CA VAL A 592 -16.42 -16.74 -18.10
C VAL A 592 -16.07 -15.72 -17.00
N LEU A 593 -15.99 -14.44 -17.38
CA LEU A 593 -15.76 -13.31 -16.47
C LEU A 593 -17.07 -12.57 -16.18
N PHE A 594 -17.23 -12.11 -14.94
CA PHE A 594 -18.45 -11.44 -14.48
C PHE A 594 -18.17 -9.97 -14.15
N GLU A 595 -19.00 -9.06 -14.68
CA GLU A 595 -19.00 -7.64 -14.30
C GLU A 595 -20.44 -7.15 -14.09
N GLY A 596 -20.85 -7.04 -12.83
CA GLY A 596 -22.24 -6.75 -12.48
C GLY A 596 -23.19 -7.87 -12.96
N THR A 597 -24.24 -7.49 -13.68
CA THR A 597 -25.17 -8.45 -14.32
C THR A 597 -24.68 -8.94 -15.69
N ALA A 598 -23.55 -8.44 -16.19
CA ALA A 598 -23.00 -8.84 -17.47
C ALA A 598 -22.05 -10.04 -17.31
N THR A 599 -22.27 -11.04 -18.15
CA THR A 599 -21.38 -12.20 -18.27
C THR A 599 -20.61 -12.08 -19.58
N LEU A 600 -19.28 -12.11 -19.48
CA LEU A 600 -18.37 -12.11 -20.63
C LEU A 600 -17.88 -13.53 -20.83
N ASN A 601 -18.32 -14.15 -21.93
CA ASN A 601 -17.73 -15.38 -22.42
C ASN A 601 -16.62 -14.99 -23.40
N PRO A 602 -15.33 -15.17 -23.09
CA PRO A 602 -14.26 -15.02 -24.05
C PRO A 602 -14.44 -16.09 -25.11
N CYS A 603 -13.89 -15.81 -26.29
CA CYS A 603 -14.00 -16.71 -27.43
C CYS A 603 -13.39 -18.09 -27.09
N SER A 604 -13.90 -19.13 -27.74
CA SER A 604 -13.43 -20.50 -27.52
C SER A 604 -11.92 -20.62 -27.66
N ILE A 605 -11.29 -21.37 -26.76
CA ILE A 605 -9.88 -21.73 -26.87
C ILE A 605 -9.74 -22.75 -28.02
N ASP A 606 -9.12 -22.35 -29.12
CA ASP A 606 -8.60 -23.29 -30.11
C ASP A 606 -7.26 -23.86 -29.59
N SER A 607 -7.16 -25.18 -29.58
CA SER A 607 -5.96 -25.93 -29.19
C SER A 607 -4.73 -25.70 -30.09
N VAL A 608 -4.90 -25.10 -31.28
CA VAL A 608 -3.82 -24.88 -32.25
C VAL A 608 -3.38 -23.41 -32.31
N ASN A 609 -4.30 -22.45 -32.25
CA ASN A 609 -4.01 -21.02 -32.45
C ASN A 609 -4.21 -20.13 -31.20
N GLY A 610 -4.69 -20.67 -30.07
CA GLY A 610 -5.03 -19.87 -28.89
C GLY A 610 -6.47 -19.35 -28.91
N TYR A 611 -6.73 -18.18 -28.31
CA TYR A 611 -8.07 -17.56 -28.31
C TYR A 611 -8.49 -17.20 -29.75
N ASP A 612 -9.52 -17.86 -30.30
CA ASP A 612 -9.99 -17.62 -31.67
C ASP A 612 -11.29 -16.78 -31.66
N CYS A 613 -11.16 -15.49 -32.02
CA CYS A 613 -12.24 -14.58 -32.42
C CYS A 613 -11.93 -14.05 -33.84
#